data_AF-A0A2H6IBY9-F1
#
_entry.id   AF-A0A2H6IBY9-F1
#
_cell.length_a   1.000
_cell.length_b   1.000
_cell.length_c   1.000
_cell.angle_alpha   90.00
_cell.angle_beta   90.00
_cell.angle_gamma   90.00
#
_symmetry.space_group_name_H-M   'P 1'
#
loop_
_entity.id
_entity.type
_entity.pdbx_description
1 polymer ?
#
loop_
_entity_poly.entity_id
_entity_poly.type
_entity_poly.pdbx_seq_one_letter_code
_entity_poly.pdbx_strand_id
1 'polypeptide(L)'
;MTGKVTLKYEWEILENLKFKEKLDYSVSFKNTDNFFIDSATSVEAKINRALSLGLSYVVKYQNLLPSPEIKHTDTTFLTTLIIDF
;
A
#
# COMPACT_ATOMS: atom_id res chain seq x y z
N MET A 1 -0.60 13.86 -19.71
CA MET A 1 -1.83 13.46 -19.02
C MET A 1 -1.58 12.08 -18.47
N THR A 2 -1.97 11.82 -17.23
CA THR A 2 -1.77 10.56 -16.51
C THR A 2 -3.14 10.02 -16.10
N GLY A 3 -3.29 8.71 -16.17
CA GLY A 3 -4.44 7.99 -15.63
C GLY A 3 -4.05 7.25 -14.36
N LYS A 4 -4.99 7.08 -13.43
CA LYS A 4 -4.82 6.26 -12.24
C LYS A 4 -6.07 5.44 -11.98
N VAL A 5 -5.86 4.15 -11.70
CA VAL A 5 -6.88 3.24 -11.19
C VAL A 5 -6.49 2.83 -9.78
N THR A 6 -7.45 2.86 -8.87
CA THR A 6 -7.27 2.49 -7.47
C THR A 6 -8.31 1.44 -7.10
N LEU A 7 -7.82 0.29 -6.63
CA LEU A 7 -8.62 -0.75 -6.01
C LEU A 7 -8.37 -0.71 -4.51
N LYS A 8 -9.44 -0.77 -3.72
CA LYS A 8 -9.39 -0.84 -2.27
C LYS A 8 -10.32 -1.96 -1.82
N TYR A 9 -9.82 -2.78 -0.91
CA TYR A 9 -10.58 -3.83 -0.27
C TYR A 9 -10.35 -3.75 1.23
N GLU A 10 -11.42 -3.85 2.00
CA GLU A 10 -11.37 -3.87 3.45
C GLU A 10 -12.29 -4.97 3.95
N TRP A 11 -11.81 -5.77 4.89
CA TRP A 11 -12.54 -6.86 5.47
C TRP A 11 -12.33 -6.89 6.98
N GLU A 12 -13.43 -6.79 7.72
CA GLU A 12 -13.47 -7.11 9.15
C GLU A 12 -13.56 -8.63 9.30
N ILE A 13 -12.40 -9.26 9.51
CA ILE A 13 -12.31 -10.72 9.68
C ILE A 13 -12.99 -11.12 10.99
N LEU A 14 -12.73 -10.34 12.05
CA LEU A 14 -13.33 -10.43 13.38
C LEU A 14 -13.61 -9.00 13.89
N GLU A 15 -14.40 -8.86 14.96
CA GLU A 15 -14.69 -7.56 15.57
C GLU A 15 -13.43 -6.77 15.98
N ASN A 16 -12.33 -7.46 16.26
CA ASN A 16 -11.05 -6.87 16.65
C ASN A 16 -9.93 -7.06 15.61
N LEU A 17 -10.24 -7.55 14.41
CA LEU A 17 -9.23 -7.85 13.39
C LEU A 17 -9.69 -7.40 12.00
N LYS A 18 -8.96 -6.46 11.42
CA LYS A 18 -9.25 -5.86 10.12
C LYS A 18 -8.12 -6.11 9.14
N PHE A 19 -8.47 -6.55 7.94
CA PHE A 19 -7.58 -6.65 6.80
C PHE A 19 -7.89 -5.54 5.81
N LYS A 20 -6.85 -4.87 5.28
CA LYS A 20 -6.99 -3.85 4.24
C LYS A 20 -5.97 -4.13 3.13
N GLU A 21 -6.43 -4.07 1.91
CA GLU A 21 -5.61 -4.16 0.71
C GLU A 21 -5.90 -2.98 -0.21
N LYS A 22 -4.85 -2.41 -0.78
CA LYS A 22 -4.95 -1.33 -1.76
C LYS A 22 -3.98 -1.59 -2.89
N LEU A 23 -4.47 -1.48 -4.12
CA LEU A 23 -3.67 -1.52 -5.34
C LEU A 23 -3.90 -0.24 -6.14
N ASP A 24 -2.85 0.50 -6.41
CA ASP A 24 -2.84 1.65 -7.30
C ASP A 24 -2.05 1.30 -8.57
N TYR A 25 -2.62 1.55 -9.74
CA TYR A 25 -1.91 1.55 -11.01
C TYR A 25 -2.02 2.93 -11.63
N SER A 26 -0.89 3.54 -11.99
CA SER A 26 -0.87 4.82 -12.68
C SER A 26 0.02 4.79 -13.91
N VAL A 27 -0.42 5.43 -14.99
CA VAL A 27 0.26 5.39 -16.30
C VAL A 27 0.21 6.77 -16.96
N SER A 28 1.30 7.16 -17.62
CA SER A 28 1.34 8.34 -18.46
C SER A 28 0.78 8.03 -19.85
N PHE A 29 -0.25 8.76 -20.28
CA PHE A 29 -0.78 8.64 -21.64
C PHE A 29 0.15 9.24 -22.71
N LYS A 30 1.18 9.99 -22.30
CA LYS A 30 2.22 10.51 -23.21
C LYS A 30 3.32 9.47 -23.47
N ASN A 31 3.58 8.61 -22.48
CA ASN A 31 4.56 7.54 -22.58
C ASN A 31 4.07 6.40 -21.67
N THR A 32 3.50 5.36 -22.29
CA THR A 32 2.91 4.24 -21.56
C THR A 32 3.93 3.39 -20.81
N ASP A 33 5.22 3.49 -21.15
CA ASP A 33 6.31 2.84 -20.40
C ASP A 33 6.55 3.53 -19.05
N ASN A 34 6.11 4.78 -18.89
CA ASN A 34 6.14 5.45 -17.61
C ASN A 34 4.86 5.13 -16.82
N PHE A 35 4.92 4.03 -16.07
CA PHE A 35 3.86 3.60 -15.17
C PHE A 35 4.41 3.17 -13.80
N PHE A 36 3.51 3.21 -12.81
CA PHE A 36 3.76 2.85 -11.42
C PHE A 36 2.69 1.88 -10.93
N ILE A 37 3.09 0.92 -10.10
CA ILE A 37 2.20 0.02 -9.36
C ILE A 37 2.54 0.14 -7.88
N ASP A 38 1.57 0.56 -7.06
CA ASP A 38 1.71 0.54 -5.61
C ASP A 38 0.72 -0.46 -5.02
N SER A 39 1.22 -1.47 -4.30
CA SER A 39 0.40 -2.37 -3.51
C SER A 39 0.67 -2.16 -2.03
N ALA A 40 -0.38 -2.10 -1.23
CA ALA A 40 -0.30 -2.03 0.21
C ALA A 40 -1.25 -3.06 0.82
N THR A 41 -0.70 -3.98 1.60
CA THR A 41 -1.46 -4.96 2.37
C THR A 41 -1.24 -4.68 3.85
N SER A 42 -2.31 -4.70 4.64
CA SER A 42 -2.22 -4.45 6.07
C SER A 42 -3.22 -5.26 6.87
N VAL A 43 -2.81 -5.61 8.08
CA VAL A 43 -3.66 -6.21 9.11
C VAL A 43 -3.57 -5.33 10.34
N GLU A 44 -4.71 -5.04 10.93
CA GLU A 44 -4.84 -4.21 12.13
C GLU A 44 -5.63 -5.00 13.17
N ALA A 45 -5.03 -5.17 14.34
CA ALA A 45 -5.63 -5.89 15.46
C ALA A 45 -5.87 -4.93 16.62
N LYS A 46 -7.12 -4.85 17.06
CA LYS A 46 -7.50 -4.09 18.25
C LYS A 46 -7.14 -4.88 19.50
N ILE A 47 -6.22 -4.35 20.30
CA ILE A 47 -5.75 -4.98 21.53
C ILE A 47 -6.74 -4.70 22.66
N ASN A 48 -7.15 -3.43 22.82
CA ASN A 48 -8.15 -3.01 23.79
C ASN A 48 -8.88 -1.76 23.29
N ARG A 49 -9.66 -1.09 24.16
CA ARG A 49 -10.44 0.09 23.76
C ARG A 49 -9.60 1.27 23.27
N ALA A 50 -8.36 1.38 23.73
CA ALA A 50 -7.48 2.53 23.51
C ALA A 50 -6.23 2.19 22.68
N LEU A 51 -6.01 0.93 22.31
CA LEU A 51 -4.80 0.48 21.63
C LEU A 51 -5.09 -0.54 20.53
N SER A 52 -4.48 -0.30 19.38
CA SER A 52 -4.46 -1.19 18.22
C SER A 52 -3.03 -1.36 17.68
N LEU A 53 -2.75 -2.53 17.09
CA LEU A 53 -1.47 -2.84 16.46
C LEU A 53 -1.69 -3.11 14.96
N GLY A 54 -0.95 -2.41 14.12
CA GLY A 54 -0.96 -2.57 12.66
C GLY A 54 0.32 -3.21 12.16
N LEU A 55 0.20 -4.14 11.23
CA LEU A 55 1.28 -4.62 10.38
C LEU A 55 0.94 -4.26 8.94
N SER A 56 1.90 -3.74 8.18
CA SER A 56 1.71 -3.46 6.76
C SER A 56 2.95 -3.76 5.94
N TYR A 57 2.70 -4.20 4.71
CA TYR A 57 3.72 -4.41 3.70
C TYR A 57 3.33 -3.63 2.45
N VAL A 58 4.22 -2.74 2.02
CA VAL A 58 4.02 -1.88 0.86
C VAL A 58 5.06 -2.23 -0.18
N VAL A 59 4.62 -2.47 -1.40
CA VAL A 59 5.46 -2.68 -2.57
C VAL A 59 5.18 -1.56 -3.57
N LYS A 60 6.21 -0.83 -3.94
CA LYS A 60 6.14 0.24 -4.95
C LYS A 60 7.01 -0.14 -6.12
N TYR A 61 6.43 -0.22 -7.29
CA TYR A 61 7.12 -0.53 -8.53
C TYR A 61 7.03 0.64 -9.50
N GLN A 62 8.16 0.97 -10.12
CA GLN A 62 8.25 1.93 -11.22
C GLN A 62 8.90 1.25 -12.44
N ASN A 63 8.23 1.32 -13.59
CA ASN A 63 8.76 0.69 -14.81
C ASN A 63 9.90 1.49 -15.42
N LEU A 64 9.72 2.81 -15.55
CA LEU A 64 10.75 3.69 -16.10
C LEU A 64 11.60 4.27 -14.96
N LEU A 65 12.89 3.94 -14.98
CA LEU A 65 13.84 4.42 -13.98
C LEU A 65 14.39 5.79 -14.35
N PRO A 66 14.58 6.70 -13.36
CA PRO A 66 15.28 7.96 -13.59
C PRO A 66 16.80 7.78 -13.68
N SER A 67 17.35 6.67 -13.17
CA SER A 67 18.77 6.30 -13.26
C SER A 67 18.92 4.78 -13.15
N PRO A 68 19.89 4.15 -13.86
CA PRO A 68 20.13 2.70 -13.80
C PRO A 68 20.55 2.18 -12.43
N GLU A 69 21.01 3.04 -11.52
CA GLU A 69 21.42 2.65 -10.17
C GLU A 69 20.25 2.39 -9.22
N ILE A 70 19.05 2.86 -9.60
CA ILE A 70 17.83 2.75 -8.80
C ILE A 70 17.12 1.45 -9.15
N LYS A 71 16.65 0.73 -8.13
CA LYS A 71 15.85 -0.47 -8.33
C LYS A 71 14.42 -0.10 -8.78
N HIS A 72 13.84 -0.94 -9.61
CA HIS A 72 12.43 -0.80 -10.01
C HIS A 72 11.45 -0.95 -8.85
N THR A 73 11.81 -1.75 -7.85
CA THR A 73 10.93 -2.09 -6.73
C THR A 73 11.51 -1.59 -5.43
N ASP A 74 10.71 -0.83 -4.69
CA ASP A 74 10.92 -0.49 -3.29
C ASP A 74 9.90 -1.23 -2.43
N THR A 75 10.33 -1.70 -1.26
CA THR A 75 9.47 -2.45 -0.34
C THR A 75 9.64 -1.95 1.08
N THR A 76 8.53 -1.70 1.77
CA THR A 76 8.51 -1.26 3.17
C THR A 76 7.68 -2.21 4.00
N PHE A 77 8.26 -2.75 5.07
CA PHE A 77 7.52 -3.42 6.13
C PHE A 77 7.40 -2.47 7.32
N LEU A 78 6.18 -2.29 7.83
CA LEU A 78 5.90 -1.35 8.92
C LEU A 78 5.06 -2.02 9.99
N THR A 79 5.52 -1.87 11.23
CA THR A 79 4.75 -2.14 12.45
C THR A 79 4.31 -0.82 13.05
N THR A 80 3.04 -0.69 13.38
CA THR A 80 2.44 0.56 13.90
C THR A 80 1.71 0.27 15.20
N LEU A 81 1.97 1.06 16.24
CA LEU A 81 1.13 1.12 17.44
C LEU A 81 0.20 2.32 17.30
N ILE A 82 -1.10 2.09 17.43
CA ILE A 82 -2.15 3.08 17.24
C ILE A 82 -2.82 3.30 18.61
N ILE A 83 -3.00 4.57 18.99
CA ILE A 83 -3.78 4.94 20.17
C ILE A 83 -5.17 5.36 19.69
N ASP A 84 -6.19 4.63 20.13
CA ASP A 84 -7.60 4.85 19.80
C ASP A 84 -8.21 5.79 20.86
N PHE A 85 -8.71 6.96 20.44
CA PHE A 85 -9.34 7.97 21.31
C PHE A 85 -10.84 8.08 21.07
#